data_AF-R9PP67-F1
#
_entry.id   AF-R9PP67-F1
#
_cell.length_a   1.000
_cell.length_b   1.000
_cell.length_c   1.000
_cell.angle_alpha   90.00
_cell.angle_beta   90.00
_cell.angle_gamma   90.00
#
_symmetry.space_group_name_H-M   'P 1'
#
loop_
_entity.id
_entity.type
_entity.pdbx_description
1 polymer ?
#
loop_
_entity_poly.entity_id
_entity_poly.type
_entity_poly.pdbx_seq_one_letter_code
_entity_poly.pdbx_strand_id
1 'polypeptide(L)'
;MLLRQALRNNQALRMQLPRSLEATSLRANSTPAAQPTWCRFSSSEASPSNAEDPEALLLAKVKSGIKEAMKAKDSLTSTVLRSIVSEHQYSAKQKGNQVSKVSKLITKAIKRRQDTAKQFRDAKPPREDLAEQEEKEAAVLQTFLPDPK
;
A
#
# COMPACT_ATOMS: atom_id res chain seq x y z
N MET A 1 56.44 12.98 -11.58
CA MET A 1 56.01 13.42 -10.23
C MET A 1 54.71 14.20 -10.37
N LEU A 2 53.75 13.93 -9.47
CA LEU A 2 52.58 14.77 -9.18
C LEU A 2 51.40 14.77 -10.17
N LEU A 3 50.68 13.65 -10.24
CA LEU A 3 49.24 13.69 -10.53
C LEU A 3 48.47 12.67 -9.68
N ARG A 4 48.70 12.69 -8.37
CA ARG A 4 47.94 11.91 -7.36
C ARG A 4 47.70 12.72 -6.08
N GLN A 5 47.12 13.91 -6.21
CA GLN A 5 46.76 14.73 -5.05
C GLN A 5 45.39 15.39 -5.23
N ALA A 6 44.37 14.60 -5.57
CA ALA A 6 42.97 15.04 -5.62
C ALA A 6 42.08 14.29 -4.60
N LEU A 7 42.66 13.89 -3.47
CA LEU A 7 41.95 13.43 -2.28
C LEU A 7 42.62 14.11 -1.09
N ARG A 8 41.94 15.10 -0.51
CA ARG A 8 42.20 15.85 0.74
C ARG A 8 41.85 17.31 0.48
N ASN A 9 40.57 17.68 0.55
CA ASN A 9 40.14 19.05 0.86
C ASN A 9 38.63 19.15 1.03
N ASN A 10 38.09 18.45 2.04
CA ASN A 10 36.76 18.79 2.55
C ASN A 10 36.61 18.44 4.05
N GLN A 11 37.55 18.94 4.86
CA GLN A 11 37.46 18.90 6.33
C GLN A 11 37.65 20.28 6.98
N ALA A 12 37.51 21.37 6.22
CA ALA A 12 37.82 22.72 6.70
C ALA A 12 36.63 23.70 6.70
N LEU A 13 35.38 23.23 6.80
CA LEU A 13 34.19 24.09 6.96
C LEU A 13 33.38 23.76 8.21
N ARG A 14 34.05 23.28 9.26
CA ARG A 14 33.37 23.01 10.52
C ARG A 14 34.14 23.60 11.68
N MET A 15 34.30 24.92 11.68
CA MET A 15 34.65 25.65 12.89
C MET A 15 34.00 27.04 12.88
N GLN A 16 33.36 27.34 14.03
CA GLN A 16 33.05 28.65 14.60
C GLN A 16 31.78 29.38 14.13
N LEU A 17 30.76 29.32 14.99
CA LEU A 17 30.04 30.52 15.41
C LEU A 17 29.96 30.57 16.95
N PRO A 18 30.21 31.72 17.58
CA PRO A 18 30.33 31.84 19.03
C PRO A 18 28.99 31.95 19.76
N ARG A 19 29.11 31.52 21.02
CA ARG A 19 28.23 31.61 22.19
C ARG A 19 27.60 33.00 22.36
N SER A 20 26.28 33.05 22.48
CA SER A 20 25.58 34.16 23.14
C SER A 20 24.69 33.58 24.23
N LEU A 21 25.03 33.95 25.46
CA LEU A 21 24.21 33.85 26.66
C LEU A 21 23.16 34.97 26.61
N GLU A 22 22.10 34.77 27.39
CA GLU A 22 21.03 35.70 27.79
C GLU A 22 19.65 35.38 27.21
N ALA A 23 18.79 34.82 28.06
CA ALA A 23 17.38 35.21 28.18
C ALA A 23 16.72 34.50 29.37
N THR A 24 16.83 35.15 30.53
CA THR A 24 15.74 35.45 31.46
C THR A 24 14.33 35.11 30.95
N SER A 25 13.62 34.21 31.65
CA SER A 25 12.34 34.53 32.31
C SER A 25 11.56 33.23 32.63
N LEU A 26 11.28 33.05 33.92
CA LEU A 26 10.35 32.05 34.42
C LEU A 26 8.94 32.40 33.92
N ARG A 27 8.38 31.60 33.00
CA ARG A 27 6.95 31.62 32.71
C ARG A 27 6.30 30.39 33.35
N ALA A 28 5.62 30.62 34.47
CA ALA A 28 4.62 29.70 34.99
C ALA A 28 3.48 29.60 33.97
N ASN A 29 3.27 28.42 33.39
CA ASN A 29 2.03 28.13 32.67
C ASN A 29 1.09 27.43 33.64
N SER A 30 0.06 28.16 34.06
CA SER A 30 -1.14 27.60 34.65
C SER A 30 -1.83 26.67 33.64
N THR A 31 -2.22 25.51 34.11
CA THR A 31 -3.06 24.54 33.41
C THR A 31 -4.52 25.00 33.43
N PRO A 32 -5.19 25.17 32.28
CA PRO A 32 -6.64 25.06 32.23
C PRO A 32 -6.99 23.62 31.84
N ALA A 33 -7.43 22.85 32.84
CA ALA A 33 -8.21 21.65 32.62
C ALA A 33 -9.59 22.05 32.08
N ALA A 34 -9.89 21.74 30.82
CA ALA A 34 -11.24 21.73 30.29
C ALA A 34 -11.34 20.71 29.17
N GLN A 35 -12.23 19.74 29.36
CA GLN A 35 -12.35 18.49 28.61
C GLN A 35 -12.86 18.71 27.18
N PRO A 36 -12.52 17.83 26.22
CA PRO A 36 -13.16 17.84 24.91
C PRO A 36 -14.59 17.34 25.06
N THR A 37 -15.57 18.24 24.96
CA THR A 37 -16.98 17.88 24.84
C THR A 37 -17.23 17.35 23.44
N TRP A 38 -17.12 16.03 23.27
CA TRP A 38 -17.56 15.35 22.06
C TRP A 38 -19.09 15.39 21.99
N CYS A 39 -19.66 16.52 21.58
CA CYS A 39 -21.06 16.59 21.22
C CYS A 39 -21.23 16.16 19.77
N ARG A 40 -21.46 14.85 19.64
CA ARG A 40 -22.65 14.30 18.99
C ARG A 40 -22.84 14.79 17.54
N PHE A 41 -22.09 14.18 16.63
CA PHE A 41 -22.41 14.18 15.21
C PHE A 41 -23.84 13.64 15.06
N SER A 42 -24.74 14.56 14.76
CA SER A 42 -26.14 14.31 14.43
C SER A 42 -26.17 13.32 13.27
N SER A 43 -26.75 12.14 13.52
CA SER A 43 -27.15 11.23 12.45
C SER A 43 -28.22 11.93 11.63
N SER A 44 -27.78 12.59 10.56
CA SER A 44 -28.61 12.70 9.36
C SER A 44 -28.55 11.32 8.71
N GLU A 45 -29.62 10.55 8.86
CA GLU A 45 -29.87 9.31 8.13
C GLU A 45 -29.71 9.57 6.62
N ALA A 46 -28.52 9.33 6.11
CA ALA A 46 -28.32 9.12 4.69
C ALA A 46 -28.98 7.78 4.37
N SER A 47 -30.11 7.85 3.66
CA SER A 47 -30.89 6.70 3.22
C SER A 47 -29.96 5.63 2.62
N PRO A 48 -29.97 4.38 3.10
CA PRO A 48 -29.29 3.29 2.42
C PRO A 48 -30.13 2.97 1.19
N SER A 49 -29.83 3.63 0.07
CA SER A 49 -30.23 3.10 -1.23
C SER A 49 -29.57 1.72 -1.33
N ASN A 50 -30.37 0.67 -1.16
CA ASN A 50 -30.04 -0.75 -1.28
C ASN A 50 -29.62 -1.13 -2.72
N ALA A 51 -28.72 -0.36 -3.31
CA ALA A 51 -27.91 -0.78 -4.44
C ALA A 51 -26.59 -1.25 -3.83
N GLU A 52 -26.57 -2.51 -3.39
CA GLU A 52 -25.35 -3.21 -3.00
C GLU A 52 -24.33 -3.07 -4.13
N ASP A 53 -23.37 -2.14 -4.00
CA ASP A 53 -22.35 -1.94 -5.01
C ASP A 53 -21.66 -3.29 -5.26
N PRO A 54 -21.73 -3.86 -6.48
CA PRO A 54 -21.16 -5.19 -6.74
C PRO A 54 -19.65 -5.25 -6.43
N GLU A 55 -18.99 -4.10 -6.50
CA GLU A 55 -17.59 -3.90 -6.12
C GLU A 55 -17.35 -4.02 -4.61
N ALA A 56 -18.28 -3.53 -3.77
CA ALA A 56 -18.17 -3.63 -2.32
C ALA A 56 -18.34 -5.08 -1.85
N LEU A 57 -19.28 -5.81 -2.46
CA LEU A 57 -19.46 -7.25 -2.22
C LEU A 57 -18.21 -8.04 -2.64
N LEU A 58 -17.62 -7.72 -3.79
CA LEU A 58 -16.40 -8.37 -4.27
C LEU A 58 -15.23 -8.11 -3.31
N LEU A 59 -15.07 -6.87 -2.85
CA LEU A 59 -14.07 -6.52 -1.84
C LEU A 59 -14.27 -7.29 -0.53
N ALA A 60 -15.51 -7.47 -0.09
CA ALA A 60 -15.83 -8.28 1.08
C ALA A 60 -15.44 -9.75 0.87
N LYS A 61 -15.73 -10.33 -0.31
CA LYS A 61 -15.30 -11.69 -0.68
C LYS A 61 -13.79 -11.87 -0.71
N VAL A 62 -13.04 -10.88 -1.23
CA VAL A 62 -11.57 -10.91 -1.20
C VAL A 62 -11.06 -10.89 0.24
N LYS A 63 -11.66 -10.05 1.10
CA LYS A 63 -11.31 -9.98 2.53
C LYS A 63 -11.65 -11.27 3.29
N SER A 64 -12.76 -11.94 2.99
CA SER A 64 -13.07 -13.25 3.58
C SER A 64 -12.10 -14.32 3.08
N GLY A 65 -11.79 -14.32 1.78
CA GLY A 65 -10.79 -15.21 1.18
C GLY A 65 -9.40 -15.09 1.82
N ILE A 66 -8.97 -13.88 2.21
CA ILE A 66 -7.72 -13.70 2.99
C ILE A 66 -7.78 -14.45 4.32
N LYS A 67 -8.90 -14.36 5.05
CA LYS A 67 -9.06 -15.03 6.35
C LYS A 67 -9.09 -16.55 6.19
N GLU A 68 -9.76 -17.05 5.14
CA GLU A 68 -9.81 -18.47 4.81
C GLU A 68 -8.42 -18.99 4.45
N ALA A 69 -7.69 -18.29 3.57
CA ALA A 69 -6.30 -18.61 3.23
C ALA A 69 -5.39 -18.67 4.47
N MET A 70 -5.54 -17.73 5.40
CA MET A 70 -4.77 -17.73 6.65
C MET A 70 -5.09 -18.93 7.54
N LYS A 71 -6.35 -19.37 7.57
CA LYS A 71 -6.75 -20.59 8.31
C LYS A 71 -6.21 -21.85 7.65
N ALA A 72 -6.25 -21.92 6.32
CA ALA A 72 -5.71 -23.02 5.53
C ALA A 72 -4.16 -23.05 5.48
N LYS A 73 -3.49 -22.01 6.00
CA LYS A 73 -2.03 -21.79 5.94
C LYS A 73 -1.50 -21.60 4.51
N ASP A 74 -2.36 -21.16 3.60
CA ASP A 74 -2.00 -20.84 2.22
C ASP A 74 -1.36 -19.45 2.16
N SER A 75 -0.03 -19.40 2.32
CA SER A 75 0.75 -18.16 2.33
C SER A 75 0.65 -17.40 1.00
N LEU A 76 0.71 -18.14 -0.12
CA LEU A 76 0.64 -17.61 -1.49
C LEU A 76 -0.68 -16.88 -1.71
N THR A 77 -1.82 -17.57 -1.52
CA THR A 77 -3.15 -16.97 -1.75
C THR A 77 -3.39 -15.77 -0.83
N SER A 78 -3.01 -15.84 0.44
CA SER A 78 -3.19 -14.72 1.36
C SER A 78 -2.36 -13.49 0.97
N THR A 79 -1.14 -13.70 0.45
CA THR A 79 -0.25 -12.61 -0.01
C THR A 79 -0.82 -11.94 -1.25
N VAL A 80 -1.26 -12.75 -2.22
CA VAL A 80 -1.90 -12.28 -3.46
C VAL A 80 -3.14 -11.45 -3.15
N LEU A 81 -4.07 -11.96 -2.32
CA LEU A 81 -5.31 -11.25 -2.02
C LEU A 81 -5.06 -9.96 -1.21
N ARG A 82 -4.08 -9.95 -0.29
CA ARG A 82 -3.68 -8.72 0.43
C ARG A 82 -3.09 -7.67 -0.50
N SER A 83 -2.38 -8.08 -1.56
CA SER A 83 -1.85 -7.15 -2.57
C SER A 83 -2.98 -6.37 -3.25
N ILE A 84 -4.07 -7.06 -3.64
CA ILE A 84 -5.26 -6.44 -4.25
C ILE A 84 -5.92 -5.44 -3.31
N VAL A 85 -6.10 -5.81 -2.03
CA VAL A 85 -6.69 -4.90 -1.03
C VAL A 85 -5.82 -3.65 -0.87
N SER A 86 -4.49 -3.80 -0.86
CA SER A 86 -3.54 -2.69 -0.77
C SER A 86 -3.61 -1.79 -2.01
N GLU A 87 -3.69 -2.35 -3.22
CA GLU A 87 -3.86 -1.59 -4.46
C GLU A 87 -5.16 -0.79 -4.47
N HIS A 88 -6.26 -1.39 -4.00
CA HIS A 88 -7.54 -0.69 -3.87
C HIS A 88 -7.44 0.50 -2.90
N GLN A 89 -6.85 0.29 -1.72
CA GLN A 89 -6.61 1.35 -0.74
C GLN A 89 -5.68 2.44 -1.27
N TYR A 90 -4.67 2.07 -2.04
CA TYR A 90 -3.76 3.02 -2.67
C TYR A 90 -4.51 3.89 -3.68
N SER A 91 -5.38 3.29 -4.51
CA SER A 91 -6.19 4.03 -5.48
C SER A 91 -7.09 5.09 -4.81
N ALA A 92 -7.62 4.79 -3.63
CA ALA A 92 -8.45 5.72 -2.86
C ALA A 92 -7.67 6.90 -2.24
N LYS A 93 -6.36 6.77 -2.05
CA LYS A 93 -5.50 7.82 -1.48
C LYS A 93 -4.93 8.77 -2.54
N GLN A 94 -4.96 8.38 -3.82
CA GLN A 94 -4.44 9.20 -4.90
C GLN A 94 -5.36 10.40 -5.15
N LYS A 95 -4.87 11.61 -4.85
CA LYS A 95 -5.63 12.86 -5.03
C LYS A 95 -6.00 13.04 -6.51
N GLY A 96 -7.29 13.21 -6.78
CA GLY A 96 -7.81 13.45 -8.13
C GLY A 96 -8.07 12.19 -8.97
N ASN A 97 -7.87 10.98 -8.42
CA ASN A 97 -8.21 9.75 -9.12
C ASN A 97 -9.48 9.12 -8.54
N GLN A 98 -10.37 8.62 -9.40
CA GLN A 98 -11.52 7.84 -8.94
C GLN A 98 -11.04 6.49 -8.36
N VAL A 99 -11.67 6.07 -7.25
CA VAL A 99 -11.40 4.76 -6.63
C VAL A 99 -11.52 3.69 -7.71
N SER A 100 -10.44 2.94 -7.92
CA SER A 100 -10.43 1.94 -8.97
C SER A 100 -11.30 0.77 -8.56
N LYS A 101 -12.23 0.40 -9.44
CA LYS A 101 -13.08 -0.79 -9.28
C LYS A 101 -12.21 -2.02 -8.99
N VAL A 102 -12.59 -2.81 -7.99
CA VAL A 102 -11.86 -4.01 -7.56
C VAL A 102 -11.79 -5.03 -8.68
N SER A 103 -12.87 -5.19 -9.44
CA SER A 103 -12.91 -6.02 -10.66
C SER A 103 -11.76 -5.68 -11.62
N LYS A 104 -11.59 -4.39 -11.94
CA LYS A 104 -10.52 -3.88 -12.81
C LYS A 104 -9.13 -4.11 -12.23
N LEU A 105 -8.95 -3.92 -10.93
CA LEU A 105 -7.68 -4.17 -10.25
C LEU A 105 -7.28 -5.64 -10.35
N ILE A 106 -8.22 -6.56 -10.13
CA ILE A 106 -7.92 -7.99 -10.24
C ILE A 106 -7.59 -8.37 -11.69
N THR A 107 -8.35 -7.90 -12.69
CA THR A 107 -8.01 -8.16 -14.11
C THR A 107 -6.61 -7.64 -14.46
N LYS A 108 -6.25 -6.44 -13.99
CA LYS A 108 -4.91 -5.88 -14.19
C LYS A 108 -3.84 -6.73 -13.52
N ALA A 109 -4.11 -7.19 -12.30
CA ALA A 109 -3.19 -8.03 -11.54
C ALA A 109 -2.98 -9.40 -12.19
N ILE A 110 -4.01 -10.00 -12.81
CA ILE A 110 -3.88 -11.25 -13.59
C ILE A 110 -2.97 -11.03 -14.79
N LYS A 111 -3.20 -9.98 -15.59
CA LYS A 111 -2.38 -9.67 -16.77
C LYS A 111 -0.92 -9.48 -16.41
N ARG A 112 -0.64 -8.69 -15.36
CA ARG A 112 0.73 -8.45 -14.88
C ARG A 112 1.46 -9.74 -14.54
N ARG A 113 0.80 -10.68 -13.85
CA ARG A 113 1.39 -11.99 -13.50
C ARG A 113 1.64 -12.86 -14.72
N GLN A 114 0.70 -12.90 -15.68
CA GLN A 114 0.90 -13.61 -16.95
C GLN A 114 2.07 -13.04 -17.75
N ASP A 115 2.21 -11.72 -17.79
CA ASP A 115 3.32 -11.05 -18.48
C ASP A 115 4.65 -11.31 -17.76
N THR A 116 4.67 -11.30 -16.43
CA THR A 116 5.85 -11.65 -15.62
C THR A 116 6.24 -13.12 -15.81
N ALA A 117 5.28 -14.04 -15.84
CA ALA A 117 5.52 -15.47 -16.09
C ALA A 117 6.19 -15.71 -17.44
N LYS A 118 5.74 -15.02 -18.50
CA LYS A 118 6.39 -15.04 -19.81
C LYS A 118 7.82 -14.52 -19.75
N GLN A 119 8.03 -13.37 -19.09
CA GLN A 119 9.37 -12.80 -18.91
C GLN A 119 10.34 -13.75 -18.19
N PHE A 120 9.87 -14.52 -17.20
CA PHE A 120 10.70 -15.52 -16.51
C PHE A 120 11.04 -16.74 -17.39
N ARG A 121 10.15 -17.13 -18.30
CA ARG A 121 10.44 -18.17 -19.31
C ARG A 121 11.40 -17.68 -20.39
N ASP A 122 11.27 -16.42 -20.80
CA ASP A 122 12.13 -15.82 -21.83
C ASP A 122 13.53 -15.46 -21.32
N ALA A 123 13.74 -15.45 -20.00
CA ALA A 123 15.04 -15.20 -19.38
C ALA A 123 16.08 -16.26 -19.77
N LYS A 124 17.37 -15.88 -19.80
CA LYS A 124 18.50 -16.81 -20.00
C LYS A 124 19.46 -16.77 -18.80
N PRO A 125 19.59 -17.87 -18.03
CA PRO A 125 18.84 -19.13 -18.11
C PRO A 125 17.35 -18.97 -17.74
N PRO A 126 16.45 -19.82 -18.29
CA PRO A 126 15.02 -19.76 -18.01
C PRO A 126 14.74 -20.11 -16.55
N ARG A 127 13.81 -19.38 -15.93
CA ARG A 127 13.40 -19.57 -14.53
C ARG A 127 11.96 -20.11 -14.48
N GLU A 128 11.80 -21.38 -14.79
CA GLU A 128 10.49 -22.03 -14.83
C GLU A 128 9.80 -22.07 -13.46
N ASP A 129 10.56 -22.30 -12.38
CA ASP A 129 10.02 -22.30 -11.01
C ASP A 129 9.27 -21.02 -10.65
N LEU A 130 9.82 -19.87 -11.06
CA LEU A 130 9.20 -18.55 -10.81
C LEU A 130 8.03 -18.30 -11.76
N ALA A 131 8.13 -18.73 -13.02
CA ALA A 131 7.03 -18.62 -13.97
C ALA A 131 5.79 -19.40 -13.50
N GLU A 132 5.99 -20.64 -13.02
CA GLU A 132 4.92 -21.43 -12.44
C GLU A 132 4.30 -20.79 -11.20
N GLN A 133 5.11 -20.15 -10.35
CA GLN A 133 4.61 -19.47 -9.17
C GLN A 133 3.68 -18.31 -9.57
N GLU A 134 4.09 -17.47 -10.51
CA GLU A 134 3.28 -16.36 -11.03
C GLU A 134 1.98 -16.86 -11.69
N GLU A 135 2.02 -17.98 -12.41
CA GLU A 135 0.82 -18.60 -13.00
C GLU A 135 -0.13 -19.14 -11.94
N LYS A 136 0.39 -19.76 -10.87
CA LYS A 136 -0.41 -20.19 -9.72
C LYS A 136 -1.10 -18.99 -9.06
N GLU A 137 -0.39 -17.88 -8.89
CA GLU A 137 -0.99 -16.66 -8.35
C GLU A 137 -2.08 -16.08 -9.28
N ALA A 138 -1.86 -16.11 -10.60
CA ALA A 138 -2.85 -15.67 -11.58
C ALA A 138 -4.12 -16.53 -11.55
N ALA A 139 -3.97 -17.86 -11.44
CA ALA A 139 -5.07 -18.80 -11.33
C ALA A 139 -5.93 -18.53 -10.07
N VAL A 140 -5.29 -18.24 -8.93
CA VAL A 140 -6.00 -17.88 -7.69
C VAL A 140 -6.87 -16.64 -7.92
N LEU A 141 -6.36 -15.61 -8.58
CA LEU A 141 -7.12 -14.39 -8.85
C LEU A 141 -8.28 -14.60 -9.82
N GLN A 142 -8.16 -15.51 -10.78
CA GLN A 142 -9.23 -15.82 -11.72
C GLN A 142 -10.48 -16.36 -11.02
N THR A 143 -10.34 -17.10 -9.91
CA THR A 143 -11.49 -17.63 -9.15
C THR A 143 -12.39 -16.54 -8.54
N PHE A 144 -11.87 -15.31 -8.39
CA PHE A 144 -12.61 -14.19 -7.80
C PHE A 144 -13.33 -13.33 -8.84
N LEU A 145 -13.11 -13.55 -10.14
CA LEU A 145 -13.89 -12.89 -11.19
C LEU A 145 -15.07 -13.77 -11.59
N PRO A 146 -16.25 -13.19 -11.87
CA PRO A 146 -17.26 -13.90 -12.60
C PRO A 146 -16.74 -14.19 -14.02
N ASP A 147 -17.04 -15.39 -14.54
CA ASP A 147 -16.73 -15.74 -15.92
C ASP A 147 -17.26 -14.66 -16.87
N PRO A 148 -16.49 -14.24 -17.89
CA PRO A 148 -17.00 -13.35 -18.91
C PRO A 148 -18.14 -14.06 -19.64
N LYS A 149 -19.39 -13.65 -19.37
CA LYS A 149 -20.55 -14.02 -20.18
C LYS A 149 -20.49 -13.32 -21.53
#